data_AF-A0A7V9BIE0-F1
#
_entry.id   AF-A0A7V9BIE0-F1
#
_cell.length_a   1.000
_cell.length_b   1.000
_cell.length_c   1.000
_cell.angle_alpha   90.00
_cell.angle_beta   90.00
_cell.angle_gamma   90.00
#
_symmetry.space_group_name_H-M   'P 1'
#
loop_
_entity.id
_entity.type
_entity.pdbx_description
1 polymer ?
#
loop_
_entity_poly.entity_id
_entity_poly.type
_entity_poly.pdbx_seq_one_letter_code
_entity_poly.pdbx_strand_id
1 'polypeptide(L)' 'SYGVYREVVSDEKLVFTWHWRVGPEGESLVTVVLKAVSGGTELTLTHEGFRDEEMRDSHREGWMGALDKLQDLVD' A
#
# COMPACT_ATOMS: atom_id res chain seq x y z
N SER A 1 -5.15 -6.49 9.70
CA SER A 1 -3.87 -7.09 9.28
C SER A 1 -2.82 -6.92 10.39
N TYR A 2 -1.64 -7.52 10.21
CA TYR A 2 -0.39 -7.23 10.94
C TYR A 2 0.78 -7.34 9.94
N GLY A 3 1.97 -6.88 10.32
CA GLY A 3 3.11 -6.85 9.40
C GLY A 3 4.35 -6.26 10.06
N VAL A 4 5.45 -6.20 9.29
CA VAL A 4 6.73 -5.65 9.75
C VAL A 4 7.25 -4.65 8.71
N TYR A 5 7.68 -3.47 9.17
CA TYR A 5 8.40 -2.52 8.34
C TYR A 5 9.76 -3.09 7.96
N ARG A 6 10.03 -3.20 6.66
CA ARG A 6 11.28 -3.70 6.08
C ARG A 6 12.22 -2.55 5.71
N GLU A 7 11.67 -1.43 5.26
CA GLU A 7 12.42 -0.24 4.88
C GLU A 7 11.61 1.01 5.23
N VAL A 8 12.30 2.01 5.80
CA VAL A 8 11.73 3.32 6.13
C VAL A 8 12.75 4.38 5.72
N VAL A 9 12.45 5.11 4.66
CA VAL A 9 13.22 6.27 4.21
C VAL A 9 12.29 7.47 4.33
N SER A 10 12.67 8.44 5.18
CA SER A 10 11.86 9.64 5.42
C SER A 10 11.48 10.29 4.11
N ASP A 11 10.20 10.63 3.95
CA ASP A 11 9.66 11.41 2.83
C ASP A 11 9.83 10.81 1.42
N GLU A 12 10.36 9.59 1.31
CA GLU A 12 10.69 8.96 0.02
C GLU A 12 10.08 7.57 -0.14
N LYS A 13 10.20 6.70 0.88
CA LYS A 13 9.87 5.28 0.69
C LYS A 13 9.50 4.55 1.98
N LEU A 14 8.49 3.70 1.88
CA LEU A 14 8.06 2.80 2.94
C LEU A 14 7.81 1.40 2.37
N VAL A 15 8.45 0.38 2.93
CA VAL A 15 8.23 -1.02 2.56
C VAL A 15 7.84 -1.80 3.79
N PHE A 16 6.74 -2.55 3.74
CA PHE A 16 6.29 -3.37 4.85
C PHE A 16 5.55 -4.62 4.38
N THR A 17 5.64 -5.66 5.20
CA THR A 17 4.89 -6.90 4.96
C THR A 17 3.44 -6.74 5.39
N TRP A 18 2.58 -7.54 4.79
CA TRP A 18 1.16 -7.55 5.09
C TRP A 18 0.67 -8.97 5.28
N HIS A 19 0.02 -9.21 6.43
CA HIS A 19 -0.65 -10.46 6.75
C HIS A 19 -2.12 -10.16 7.03
N TRP A 20 -3.01 -10.82 6.29
CA TRP A 20 -4.42 -10.79 6.61
C TRP A 20 -4.70 -11.60 7.87
N ARG A 21 -5.57 -11.10 8.75
CA ARG A 21 -5.78 -11.70 10.08
C ARG A 21 -6.61 -12.99 10.03
N VAL A 22 -7.31 -13.25 8.93
CA VAL A 22 -8.27 -14.35 8.81
C VAL A 22 -7.90 -15.18 7.58
N GLY A 23 -7.59 -16.46 7.78
CA GLY A 23 -7.25 -17.40 6.72
C GLY A 23 -5.74 -17.68 6.56
N PRO A 24 -5.36 -18.73 5.83
CA PRO A 24 -3.98 -19.10 5.56
C PRO A 24 -3.35 -18.22 4.47
N GLU A 25 -3.60 -16.92 4.51
CA GLU A 25 -3.01 -15.99 3.55
C GLU A 25 -1.51 -15.92 3.78
N GLY A 26 -0.75 -16.06 2.69
CA GLY A 26 0.69 -15.87 2.72
C GLY A 26 1.05 -14.42 3.02
N GLU A 27 2.30 -14.19 3.39
CA GLU A 27 2.85 -12.84 3.51
C GLU A 27 2.84 -12.16 2.13
N SER A 28 2.20 -10.99 2.02
CA SER A 28 2.31 -10.09 0.88
C SER A 28 3.19 -8.88 1.22
N LEU A 29 3.57 -8.10 0.21
CA LEU A 29 4.46 -6.95 0.36
C LEU A 29 3.80 -5.68 -0.16
N VAL A 30 3.85 -4.62 0.65
CA VAL A 30 3.42 -3.28 0.27
C VAL A 30 4.63 -2.37 0.17
N THR A 31 4.77 -1.70 -0.96
CA THR A 31 5.76 -0.66 -1.21
C THR A 31 5.02 0.64 -1.53
N VAL A 32 5.33 1.69 -0.78
CA VAL A 32 4.89 3.07 -1.04
C VAL A 32 6.12 3.88 -1.41
N VAL A 33 6.06 4.55 -2.56
CA VAL A 33 7.08 5.49 -3.01
C VAL A 33 6.44 6.86 -3.13
N LEU A 34 7.09 7.86 -2.53
CA LEU A 34 6.72 9.26 -2.59
C LEU A 34 7.75 9.98 -3.43
N LYS A 35 7.28 10.69 -4.45
CA LYS A 35 8.14 11.49 -5.32
C LYS A 35 7.63 12.91 -5.37
N ALA A 36 8.45 13.85 -4.94
CA ALA A 36 8.16 15.26 -5.10
C ALA A 36 8.03 15.62 -6.60
N VAL A 37 6.95 16.31 -6.95
CA VAL A 37 6.68 16.82 -8.30
C VAL A 37 6.28 18.29 -8.23
N SER A 38 6.24 18.97 -9.39
CA SER A 38 5.77 20.35 -9.42
C SER A 38 4.31 20.39 -8.99
N GLY A 39 4.01 21.07 -7.88
CA GLY A 39 2.65 21.25 -7.37
C GLY A 39 2.14 20.14 -6.44
N GLY A 40 2.99 19.19 -6.01
CA GLY A 40 2.57 18.18 -5.04
C GLY A 40 3.51 16.98 -4.95
N THR A 41 2.94 15.84 -4.56
CA THR A 41 3.65 14.56 -4.42
C THR A 41 2.95 13.50 -5.27
N GLU A 42 3.72 12.82 -6.11
CA GLU A 42 3.29 11.59 -6.78
C GLU A 42 3.48 10.43 -5.79
N LEU A 43 2.38 9.77 -5.42
CA LEU A 43 2.37 8.58 -4.59
C LEU A 43 2.17 7.35 -5.49
N THR A 44 3.14 6.44 -5.46
CA THR A 44 3.00 5.11 -6.08
C THR A 44 2.87 4.06 -4.99
N LEU A 45 1.78 3.28 -5.02
CA LEU A 45 1.58 2.14 -4.13
C LEU A 45 1.60 0.84 -4.96
N THR A 46 2.47 -0.08 -4.58
CA THR A 46 2.52 -1.45 -5.12
C THR A 46 2.22 -2.43 -4.00
N HIS A 47 1.22 -3.28 -4.20
CA HIS A 47 0.92 -4.41 -3.33
C HIS A 47 1.07 -5.69 -4.15
N GLU A 48 1.97 -6.57 -3.74
CA GLU A 48 2.34 -7.77 -4.48
C GLU A 48 2.45 -9.01 -3.58
N GLY A 49 2.53 -10.19 -4.20
CA GLY A 49 2.55 -11.47 -3.47
C GLY A 49 1.17 -12.07 -3.21
N PHE A 50 0.14 -11.63 -3.94
CA PHE A 50 -1.19 -12.22 -3.83
C PHE A 50 -1.23 -13.66 -4.34
N ARG A 51 -2.04 -14.48 -3.66
CA ARG A 51 -2.26 -15.88 -4.03
C ARG A 51 -3.07 -16.02 -5.33
N ASP A 52 -4.04 -15.15 -5.52
CA ASP A 52 -4.98 -15.18 -6.64
C ASP A 52 -5.48 -13.75 -6.99
N GLU A 53 -6.17 -13.65 -8.13
CA GLU A 53 -6.66 -12.39 -8.68
C GLU A 53 -7.80 -11.78 -7.86
N GLU A 54 -8.63 -12.60 -7.22
CA GLU A 54 -9.72 -12.14 -6.36
C GLU A 54 -9.18 -11.36 -5.16
N MET A 55 -8.13 -11.89 -4.50
CA MET A 55 -7.44 -11.18 -3.44
C MET A 55 -6.79 -9.89 -3.91
N ARG A 56 -6.13 -9.90 -5.08
CA ARG A 56 -5.54 -8.70 -5.69
C ARG A 56 -6.61 -7.62 -5.88
N ASP A 57 -7.74 -7.98 -6.46
CA ASP A 57 -8.80 -7.03 -6.83
C ASP A 57 -9.50 -6.48 -5.59
N SER A 58 -9.77 -7.32 -4.59
CA SER A 58 -10.29 -6.88 -3.29
C SER A 58 -9.36 -5.88 -2.59
N HIS A 59 -8.05 -6.14 -2.60
CA HIS A 59 -7.08 -5.20 -2.02
C HIS A 59 -6.95 -3.93 -2.84
N ARG A 60 -7.07 -4.01 -4.17
CA ARG A 60 -7.09 -2.83 -5.05
C ARG A 60 -8.25 -1.91 -4.71
N GLU A 61 -9.46 -2.44 -4.54
CA GLU A 61 -10.64 -1.67 -4.13
C GLU A 61 -10.44 -1.00 -2.76
N GLY A 62 -9.91 -1.74 -1.79
CA GLY A 62 -9.60 -1.20 -0.46
C GLY A 62 -8.60 -0.05 -0.50
N TRP A 63 -7.54 -0.18 -1.31
CA TRP A 63 -6.54 0.89 -1.48
C TRP A 63 -7.10 2.11 -2.22
N MET A 64 -7.90 1.93 -3.28
CA MET A 64 -8.51 3.05 -4.00
C MET A 64 -9.36 3.90 -3.04
N GLY A 65 -10.25 3.28 -2.26
CA GLY A 65 -11.08 4.02 -1.29
C GLY A 65 -10.29 4.66 -0.14
N ALA A 66 -9.09 4.16 0.18
CA ALA A 66 -8.20 4.80 1.15
C ALA A 66 -7.47 6.01 0.53
N LEU A 67 -7.05 5.91 -0.72
CA LEU A 67 -6.38 6.99 -1.46
C LEU A 67 -7.34 8.14 -1.80
N ASP A 68 -8.59 7.84 -2.12
CA ASP A 68 -9.63 8.88 -2.31
C ASP A 68 -9.80 9.72 -1.03
N LYS A 69 -9.88 9.07 0.13
CA LYS A 69 -9.96 9.77 1.43
C LYS A 69 -8.69 10.54 1.78
N LEU A 70 -7.53 10.06 1.35
CA LEU A 70 -6.27 10.79 1.52
C LEU A 70 -6.30 12.06 0.68
N GLN A 71 -6.76 11.97 -0.57
CA GLN A 71 -6.92 13.12 -1.46
C GLN A 71 -7.82 14.18 -0.81
N ASP A 72 -9.01 13.78 -0.34
CA ASP A 72 -9.96 14.68 0.35
C ASP A 72 -9.38 15.34 1.62
N LEU A 73 -8.39 14.71 2.26
CA LEU A 73 -7.74 15.22 3.48
C LEU A 73 -6.62 16.22 3.18
N VAL A 74 -5.96 16.09 2.03
CA VAL A 74 -4.81 16.92 1.64
C VAL A 74 -5.18 18.09 0.72
N ASP A 75 -6.40 18.11 0.21
CA ASP A 75 -7.03 19.24 -0.48
C ASP A 75 -7.54 20.32 0.50
#